data_AF-A0A932BC83-F1
#
_entry.id   AF-A0A932BC83-F1
#
_cell.length_a   1.000
_cell.length_b   1.000
_cell.length_c   1.000
_cell.angle_alpha   90.00
_cell.angle_beta   90.00
_cell.angle_gamma   90.00
#
_symmetry.space_group_name_H-M   'P 1'
#
loop_
_entity.id
_entity.type
_entity.pdbx_description
1 polymer ?
#
loop_
_entity_poly.entity_id
_entity_poly.type
_entity_poly.pdbx_seq_one_letter_code
_entity_poly.pdbx_strand_id
1 'polypeptide(L)'
;MDTSLILVKTSKGVEEIRSRSFGLPQTLRALLIMADGSISLSSLLSRTAQLPKVQEHIEWLVSEGFVESVAPAGHPASRLSARDALIALSRELLGADAPKVIERLKAAPDSPAELQAAVERCHKLIRLTIDEKKAGQFLQAGLALLIEFG
;
A
#
# COMPACT_ATOMS: atom_id res chain seq x y z
N MET A 1 -20.22 -13.88 -3.53
CA MET A 1 -19.09 -13.15 -2.90
C MET A 1 -18.88 -11.84 -3.63
N ASP A 2 -18.55 -10.74 -2.95
CA ASP A 2 -18.24 -9.47 -3.60
C ASP A 2 -16.93 -9.57 -4.40
N THR A 3 -16.97 -9.17 -5.67
CA THR A 3 -15.83 -9.33 -6.59
C THR A 3 -14.70 -8.31 -6.35
N SER A 4 -14.94 -7.31 -5.50
CA SER A 4 -13.95 -6.32 -5.04
C SER A 4 -13.08 -6.81 -3.87
N LEU A 5 -13.42 -7.94 -3.24
CA LEU A 5 -12.70 -8.49 -2.11
C LEU A 5 -11.29 -8.94 -2.52
N ILE A 6 -10.35 -8.84 -1.59
CA ILE A 6 -9.00 -9.38 -1.75
C ILE A 6 -8.94 -10.72 -1.05
N LEU A 7 -8.34 -11.71 -1.72
CA LEU A 7 -8.14 -13.03 -1.14
C LEU A 7 -6.73 -13.12 -0.56
N VAL A 8 -6.67 -13.34 0.75
CA VAL A 8 -5.41 -13.50 1.49
C VAL A 8 -5.32 -14.94 2.00
N LYS A 9 -4.13 -15.54 1.90
CA LYS A 9 -3.85 -16.86 2.50
C LYS A 9 -3.91 -16.77 4.03
N THR A 10 -4.64 -17.68 4.65
CA THR A 10 -4.60 -17.89 6.11
C THR A 10 -3.34 -18.69 6.49
N SER A 11 -3.09 -18.85 7.80
CA SER A 11 -2.04 -19.77 8.30
C SER A 11 -2.17 -21.19 7.74
N LYS A 12 -3.42 -21.69 7.62
CA LYS A 12 -3.74 -23.00 7.03
C LYS A 12 -3.37 -23.04 5.55
N GLY A 13 -3.69 -21.97 4.81
CA GLY A 13 -3.28 -21.79 3.41
C GLY A 13 -1.76 -21.81 3.23
N VAL A 14 -1.02 -21.06 4.06
CA VAL A 14 0.45 -21.02 4.00
C VAL A 14 1.06 -22.39 4.31
N GLU A 15 0.53 -23.11 5.29
CA GLU A 15 1.00 -24.44 5.65
C GLU A 15 0.77 -25.45 4.51
N GLU A 16 -0.40 -25.43 3.86
CA GLU A 16 -0.65 -26.27 2.68
C GLU A 16 0.34 -26.01 1.54
N ILE A 17 0.68 -24.74 1.28
CA ILE A 17 1.70 -24.41 0.28
C ILE A 17 3.08 -24.95 0.69
N ARG A 18 3.47 -24.80 1.96
CA ARG A 18 4.79 -25.20 2.46
C ARG A 18 4.98 -26.72 2.49
N SER A 19 4.04 -27.45 3.07
CA SER A 19 4.22 -28.87 3.42
C SER A 19 3.19 -29.81 2.80
N ARG A 20 2.20 -29.30 2.05
CA ARG A 20 1.08 -30.11 1.50
C ARG A 20 0.28 -30.86 2.58
N SER A 21 0.24 -30.34 3.80
CA SER A 21 -0.29 -31.05 4.97
C SER A 21 -1.78 -31.42 4.87
N PHE A 22 -2.55 -30.74 4.02
CA PHE A 22 -4.00 -30.90 3.88
C PHE A 22 -4.41 -31.53 2.55
N GLY A 23 -3.44 -31.87 1.68
CA GLY A 23 -3.69 -32.64 0.47
C GLY A 23 -4.57 -31.93 -0.57
N LEU A 24 -4.45 -30.60 -0.70
CA LEU A 24 -5.26 -29.87 -1.67
C LEU A 24 -5.02 -30.39 -3.10
N PRO A 25 -6.09 -30.60 -3.89
CA PRO A 25 -6.00 -30.83 -5.31
C PRO A 25 -5.15 -29.74 -6.00
N GLN A 26 -4.41 -30.13 -7.03
CA GLN A 26 -3.46 -29.24 -7.73
C GLN A 26 -4.10 -27.92 -8.20
N THR A 27 -5.36 -27.96 -8.63
CA THR A 27 -6.12 -26.79 -9.09
C THR A 27 -6.41 -25.82 -7.95
N LEU A 28 -6.88 -26.32 -6.81
CA LEU A 28 -7.14 -25.53 -5.61
C LEU A 28 -5.85 -24.94 -5.05
N ARG A 29 -4.77 -25.72 -5.08
CA ARG A 29 -3.43 -25.27 -4.68
C ARG A 29 -2.90 -24.15 -5.60
N ALA A 30 -3.12 -24.25 -6.91
CA ALA A 30 -2.74 -23.20 -7.86
C ALA A 30 -3.49 -21.88 -7.56
N LEU A 31 -4.80 -21.96 -7.29
CA LEU A 31 -5.61 -20.82 -6.86
C LEU A 31 -5.10 -20.22 -5.53
N LEU A 32 -4.75 -21.07 -4.57
CA LEU A 32 -4.19 -20.67 -3.29
C LEU A 32 -2.83 -19.96 -3.42
N ILE A 33 -1.99 -20.40 -4.36
CA ILE A 33 -0.72 -19.72 -4.68
C ILE A 33 -1.00 -18.30 -5.18
N MET A 34 -1.97 -18.15 -6.08
CA MET A 34 -2.35 -16.86 -6.67
C MET A 34 -3.08 -15.91 -5.71
N ALA A 35 -3.68 -16.41 -4.64
CA ALA A 35 -4.27 -15.60 -3.56
C ALA A 35 -3.17 -15.08 -2.60
N ASP A 36 -2.30 -14.20 -3.07
CA ASP A 36 -1.19 -13.62 -2.29
C ASP A 36 -1.54 -12.32 -1.54
N GLY A 37 -2.81 -11.92 -1.57
CA GLY A 37 -3.26 -10.61 -1.08
C GLY A 37 -3.05 -9.47 -2.09
N SER A 38 -2.31 -9.66 -3.17
CA SER A 38 -2.01 -8.57 -4.10
C SER A 38 -3.13 -8.29 -5.11
N ILE A 39 -4.10 -9.21 -5.27
CA ILE A 39 -5.13 -9.14 -6.31
C ILE A 39 -6.54 -9.34 -5.78
N SER A 40 -7.49 -8.63 -6.38
CA SER A 40 -8.92 -8.78 -6.11
C SER A 40 -9.48 -10.09 -6.66
N LEU A 41 -10.64 -10.52 -6.13
CA LEU A 41 -11.40 -11.66 -6.62
C LEU A 41 -11.73 -11.50 -8.11
N SER A 42 -12.13 -10.30 -8.56
CA SER A 42 -12.36 -10.00 -9.98
C SER A 42 -11.11 -10.25 -10.83
N SER A 43 -9.95 -9.76 -10.40
CA SER A 43 -8.68 -9.92 -11.12
C SER A 43 -8.23 -11.39 -11.16
N LEU A 44 -8.43 -12.12 -10.06
CA LEU A 44 -8.14 -13.54 -10.00
C LEU A 44 -9.04 -14.31 -10.97
N LEU A 45 -10.36 -14.08 -10.93
CA LEU A 45 -11.32 -14.70 -11.84
C LEU A 45 -10.99 -14.43 -13.31
N SER A 46 -10.60 -13.19 -13.66
CA SER A 46 -10.16 -12.85 -15.02
C SER A 46 -8.91 -13.63 -15.45
N ARG A 47 -7.91 -13.77 -14.57
CA ARG A 47 -6.67 -14.51 -14.85
C ARG A 47 -6.90 -16.00 -15.01
N THR A 48 -7.92 -16.53 -14.35
CA THR A 48 -8.26 -17.95 -14.35
C THR A 48 -9.53 -18.26 -15.15
N ALA A 49 -9.99 -17.36 -16.02
CA ALA A 49 -11.26 -17.51 -16.74
C ALA A 49 -11.35 -18.78 -17.60
N GLN A 50 -10.20 -19.36 -17.98
CA GLN A 50 -10.09 -20.59 -18.76
C GLN A 50 -10.27 -21.87 -17.92
N LEU A 51 -10.19 -21.76 -16.59
CA LEU A 51 -10.36 -22.90 -15.70
C LEU A 51 -11.86 -23.10 -15.38
N PRO A 52 -12.37 -24.34 -15.46
CA PRO A 52 -13.75 -24.62 -15.11
C PRO A 52 -13.97 -24.44 -13.60
N LYS A 53 -15.15 -23.94 -13.24
CA LYS A 53 -15.62 -23.88 -11.84
C LYS A 53 -14.71 -23.13 -10.87
N VAL A 54 -13.93 -22.16 -11.35
CA VAL A 54 -13.02 -21.38 -10.49
C VAL A 54 -13.77 -20.71 -9.35
N GLN A 55 -14.94 -20.13 -9.62
CA GLN A 55 -15.70 -19.46 -8.59
C GLN A 55 -16.08 -20.42 -7.46
N GLU A 56 -16.59 -21.61 -7.79
CA GLU A 56 -16.90 -22.68 -6.81
C GLU A 56 -15.65 -23.08 -6.01
N HIS A 57 -14.50 -23.20 -6.68
CA HIS A 57 -13.23 -23.54 -6.02
C HIS A 57 -12.75 -22.46 -5.03
N ILE A 58 -12.90 -21.19 -5.38
CA ILE A 58 -12.55 -20.07 -4.51
C ILE A 58 -13.48 -20.03 -3.30
N GLU A 59 -14.79 -20.16 -3.52
CA GLU A 59 -15.78 -20.20 -2.44
C GLU A 59 -15.49 -21.35 -1.47
N TRP A 60 -15.08 -22.51 -2.00
CA TRP A 60 -14.65 -23.64 -1.18
C TRP A 60 -13.37 -23.34 -0.39
N LEU A 61 -12.35 -22.70 -0.97
CA LEU A 61 -11.13 -22.31 -0.24
C LEU A 61 -11.42 -21.34 0.91
N VAL A 62 -12.39 -20.44 0.74
CA VAL A 62 -12.85 -19.53 1.80
C VAL A 62 -13.58 -20.32 2.89
N SER A 63 -14.55 -21.16 2.49
CA SER A 63 -15.33 -21.99 3.42
C SER A 63 -14.45 -22.90 4.27
N GLU A 64 -13.40 -23.48 3.67
CA GLU A 64 -12.47 -24.38 4.34
C GLU A 64 -11.35 -23.65 5.10
N GLY A 65 -11.34 -22.32 5.06
CA GLY A 65 -10.40 -21.49 5.81
C GLY A 65 -8.96 -21.53 5.28
N PHE A 66 -8.73 -21.87 4.01
CA PHE A 66 -7.42 -21.75 3.37
C PHE A 66 -7.13 -20.31 2.92
N VAL A 67 -8.17 -19.57 2.57
CA VAL A 67 -8.12 -18.14 2.29
C VAL A 67 -9.18 -17.42 3.08
N GLU A 68 -8.95 -16.15 3.34
CA GLU A 68 -9.95 -15.23 3.88
C GLU A 68 -10.24 -14.14 2.86
N SER A 69 -11.53 -13.80 2.73
CA SER A 69 -11.95 -12.67 1.92
C SER A 69 -11.92 -11.42 2.79
N VAL A 70 -10.91 -10.59 2.59
CA VAL A 70 -10.83 -9.32 3.28
C VAL A 70 -11.53 -8.31 2.37
N ALA A 71 -12.40 -7.47 2.96
CA ALA A 71 -12.74 -6.21 2.30
C ALA A 71 -11.44 -5.55 1.85
N PRO A 72 -11.41 -4.76 0.77
CA PRO A 72 -10.25 -3.92 0.48
C PRO A 72 -10.08 -2.86 1.59
N ALA A 73 -9.73 -3.28 2.80
CA ALA A 73 -9.04 -2.52 3.81
C ALA A 73 -7.61 -2.38 3.28
N GLY A 74 -7.47 -1.50 2.29
CA GLY A 74 -6.23 -1.09 1.63
C GLY A 74 -5.06 -2.08 1.73
N HIS A 75 -4.98 -3.05 0.82
CA HIS A 75 -3.65 -3.52 0.43
C HIS A 75 -2.85 -2.32 -0.09
N PRO A 76 -1.52 -2.29 0.09
CA PRO A 76 -0.67 -1.13 -0.17
C PRO A 76 -0.45 -0.95 -1.67
N ALA A 77 -1.51 -0.75 -2.44
CA ALA A 77 -1.44 0.08 -3.61
C ALA A 77 -1.31 1.51 -3.09
N SER A 78 -0.07 1.91 -2.76
CA SER A 78 0.37 3.29 -2.51
C SER A 78 -0.78 4.26 -2.29
N ARG A 79 -1.45 4.21 -1.12
CA ARG A 79 -1.94 5.46 -0.56
C ARG A 79 -0.65 6.25 -0.41
N LEU A 80 -0.42 7.21 -1.30
CA LEU A 80 0.59 8.23 -1.08
C LEU A 80 0.38 8.64 0.38
N SER A 81 1.28 8.21 1.26
CA SER A 81 1.19 8.64 2.64
C SER A 81 1.39 10.15 2.61
N ALA A 82 0.89 10.87 3.60
CA ALA A 82 1.20 12.30 3.70
C ALA A 82 2.71 12.55 3.57
N ARG A 83 3.54 11.63 4.11
CA ARG A 83 4.99 11.63 3.94
C ARG A 83 5.43 11.43 2.47
N ASP A 84 4.90 10.44 1.75
CA ASP A 84 5.26 10.21 0.35
C ASP A 84 4.86 11.38 -0.56
N ALA A 85 3.69 11.99 -0.30
CA ALA A 85 3.26 13.19 -0.99
C ALA A 85 4.20 14.38 -0.72
N LEU A 86 4.63 14.57 0.53
CA LEU A 86 5.63 15.58 0.90
C LEU A 86 7.00 15.33 0.25
N ILE A 87 7.41 14.07 0.12
CA ILE A 87 8.66 13.69 -0.57
C ILE A 87 8.57 14.01 -2.07
N ALA A 88 7.44 13.70 -2.71
CA ALA A 88 7.20 14.05 -4.11
C ALA A 88 7.23 15.57 -4.33
N LEU A 89 6.50 16.32 -3.49
CA LEU A 89 6.50 17.78 -3.48
C LEU A 89 7.92 18.37 -3.32
N SER A 90 8.73 17.79 -2.42
CA SER A 90 10.11 18.21 -2.20
C SER A 90 10.96 18.08 -3.47
N ARG A 91 10.80 16.98 -4.21
CA ARG A 91 11.53 16.75 -5.46
C ARG A 91 11.13 17.76 -6.54
N GLU A 92 9.83 18.05 -6.63
CA GLU A 92 9.29 18.98 -7.62
C GLU A 92 9.73 20.43 -7.36
N LEU A 93 9.63 20.90 -6.12
CA LEU A 93 9.95 22.29 -5.77
C LEU A 93 11.46 22.56 -5.66
N LEU A 94 12.22 21.63 -5.09
CA LEU A 94 13.63 21.85 -4.72
C LEU A 94 14.60 21.26 -5.74
N GLY A 95 14.20 20.29 -6.55
CA GLY A 95 15.06 19.68 -7.56
C GLY A 95 16.32 19.06 -6.95
N ALA A 96 17.50 19.59 -7.31
CA ALA A 96 18.80 19.08 -6.87
C ALA A 96 19.01 19.16 -5.35
N ASP A 97 18.35 20.10 -4.66
CA ASP A 97 18.47 20.29 -3.21
C ASP A 97 17.46 19.47 -2.39
N ALA A 98 16.53 18.79 -3.08
CA ALA A 98 15.50 17.95 -2.45
C ALA A 98 16.05 16.83 -1.54
N PRO A 99 17.18 16.14 -1.82
CA PRO A 99 17.63 14.99 -1.03
C PRO A 99 17.74 15.28 0.47
N LYS A 100 18.26 16.46 0.86
CA LYS A 100 18.40 16.85 2.28
C LYS A 100 17.06 16.99 2.99
N VAL A 101 16.04 17.49 2.29
CA VAL A 101 14.68 17.63 2.82
C VAL A 101 13.98 16.28 2.89
N ILE A 102 14.14 15.45 1.86
CA ILE A 102 13.58 14.10 1.79
C ILE A 102 14.10 13.23 2.93
N GLU A 103 15.40 13.25 3.23
CA GLU A 103 15.95 12.49 4.35
C GLU A 103 15.32 12.89 5.69
N ARG A 104 15.08 14.19 5.91
CA ARG A 104 14.41 14.65 7.13
C ARG A 104 12.96 14.23 7.23
N LEU A 105 12.22 14.25 6.11
CA LEU A 105 10.83 13.79 6.07
C LEU A 105 10.72 12.29 6.31
N LYS A 106 11.68 11.49 5.81
CA LYS A 106 11.77 10.05 6.07
C LYS A 106 12.09 9.72 7.53
N ALA A 107 12.89 10.55 8.19
CA ALA A 107 13.28 10.35 9.59
C ALA A 107 12.20 10.77 10.61
N ALA A 108 11.21 11.57 10.18
CA ALA A 108 10.11 12.00 11.05
C ALA A 108 9.06 10.87 11.20
N PRO A 109 8.40 10.70 12.37
CA PRO A 109 7.30 9.73 12.56
C PRO A 109 6.08 10.00 11.65
N ASP A 110 5.23 8.98 11.43
CA ASP A 110 4.02 9.06 10.58
C ASP A 110 2.83 9.80 11.23
N SER A 111 2.99 10.29 12.46
CA SER A 111 1.92 11.03 13.14
C SER A 111 1.70 12.40 12.47
N PRO A 112 0.45 12.84 12.26
CA PRO A 112 0.16 14.11 11.56
C PRO A 112 0.81 15.32 12.21
N ALA A 113 0.84 15.38 13.55
CA ALA A 113 1.52 16.44 14.30
C ALA A 113 3.06 16.43 14.08
N GLU A 114 3.66 15.25 13.99
CA GLU A 114 5.10 15.09 13.77
C GLU A 114 5.49 15.43 12.33
N LEU A 115 4.65 15.06 11.35
CA LEU A 115 4.82 15.44 9.95
C LEU A 115 4.69 16.96 9.78
N GLN A 116 3.73 17.61 10.43
CA GLN A 116 3.62 19.07 10.44
C GLN A 116 4.89 19.72 11.00
N ALA A 117 5.37 19.27 12.16
CA ALA A 117 6.62 19.75 12.74
C ALA A 117 7.84 19.47 11.84
N ALA A 118 7.82 18.39 11.06
CA ALA A 118 8.87 18.09 10.09
C ALA A 118 8.84 19.06 8.89
N VAL A 119 7.65 19.41 8.39
CA VAL A 119 7.48 20.41 7.31
C VAL A 119 7.99 21.78 7.75
N GLU A 120 7.67 22.23 8.97
CA GLU A 120 8.15 23.51 9.51
C GLU A 120 9.68 23.55 9.68
N ARG A 121 10.27 22.43 10.13
CA ARG A 121 11.73 22.28 10.23
C ARG A 121 12.38 22.34 8.84
N CYS A 122 11.78 21.69 7.86
CA CYS A 122 12.25 21.72 6.47
C CYS A 122 12.11 23.11 5.86
N HIS A 123 11.03 23.84 6.13
CA HIS A 123 10.87 25.24 5.71
C HIS A 123 12.03 26.13 6.19
N LYS A 124 12.40 26.05 7.48
CA LYS A 124 13.54 26.83 8.01
C LYS A 124 14.85 26.46 7.30
N LEU A 125 15.07 25.19 7.02
CA LEU A 125 16.26 24.72 6.30
C LEU A 125 16.28 25.25 4.86
N ILE A 126 15.18 25.11 4.11
CA ILE A 126 15.06 25.57 2.72
C ILE A 126 15.27 27.08 2.65
N ARG A 127 14.67 27.84 3.58
CA ARG A 127 14.83 29.30 3.65
C ARG A 127 16.28 29.73 3.86
N LEU A 128 17.03 29.00 4.69
CA LEU A 128 18.42 29.33 5.02
C LEU A 128 19.44 28.83 4.00
N THR A 129 19.12 27.77 3.24
CA THR A 129 20.11 27.05 2.41
C THR A 129 19.81 27.05 0.92
N ILE A 130 18.56 27.30 0.52
CA ILE A 130 18.12 27.20 -0.87
C ILE A 130 17.51 28.53 -1.33
N ASP A 131 16.30 28.84 -0.88
CA ASP A 131 15.56 30.03 -1.33
C ASP A 131 14.32 30.28 -0.43
N GLU A 132 14.07 31.54 -0.07
CA GLU A 132 12.96 31.93 0.80
C GLU A 132 11.58 31.74 0.14
N LYS A 133 11.49 31.96 -1.17
CA LYS A 133 10.23 31.81 -1.92
C LYS A 133 9.84 30.33 -2.04
N LYS A 134 10.80 29.46 -2.37
CA LYS A 134 10.60 28.00 -2.39
C LYS A 134 10.26 27.45 -1.01
N ALA A 135 10.85 28.01 0.05
CA ALA A 135 10.50 27.63 1.41
C ALA A 135 9.01 27.88 1.68
N GLY A 136 8.52 29.09 1.40
CA GLY A 136 7.10 29.43 1.59
C GLY A 136 6.15 28.53 0.79
N GLN A 137 6.49 28.22 -0.46
CA GLN A 137 5.73 27.29 -1.31
C GLN A 137 5.68 25.88 -0.73
N PHE A 138 6.82 25.37 -0.25
CA PHE A 138 6.90 24.05 0.38
C PHE A 138 6.05 23.97 1.66
N LEU A 139 6.08 25.00 2.51
CA LEU A 139 5.29 25.04 3.74
C LEU A 139 3.78 25.08 3.44
N GLN A 140 3.34 25.95 2.53
CA GLN A 140 1.92 26.03 2.17
C GLN A 140 1.41 24.73 1.56
N ALA A 141 2.11 24.22 0.53
CA ALA A 141 1.70 22.98 -0.12
C ALA A 141 1.79 21.78 0.83
N GLY A 142 2.79 21.75 1.71
CA GLY A 142 2.93 20.67 2.70
C GLY A 142 1.81 20.64 3.74
N LEU A 143 1.39 21.81 4.25
CA LEU A 143 0.25 21.89 5.16
C LEU A 143 -1.08 21.56 4.47
N ALA A 144 -1.28 22.00 3.22
CA ALA A 144 -2.45 21.66 2.44
C ALA A 144 -2.57 20.14 2.24
N LEU A 145 -1.47 19.47 1.88
CA LEU A 145 -1.42 18.02 1.77
C LEU A 145 -1.77 17.35 3.11
N LEU A 146 -1.21 17.82 4.22
CA LEU A 146 -1.50 17.25 5.55
C LEU A 146 -2.99 17.36 5.94
N ILE A 147 -3.70 18.39 5.46
CA ILE A 147 -5.15 18.52 5.64
C ILE A 147 -5.93 17.54 4.75
N GLU A 148 -5.46 17.30 3.51
CA GLU A 148 -6.10 16.33 2.61
C GLU A 148 -5.90 14.87 3.03
N PHE A 149 -4.81 14.58 3.78
CA PHE A 149 -4.49 13.24 4.27
C PHE A 149 -4.89 12.97 5.73
N GLY A 150 -5.35 13.98 6.47
CA GLY A 150 -5.77 13.90 7.88
C GLY A 150 -7.25 13.61 8.07
#